data_AF-W6S0D6-F1
#
_entry.id   AF-W6S0D6-F1
#
_cell.length_a   1.000
_cell.length_b   1.000
_cell.length_c   1.000
_cell.angle_alpha   90.00
_cell.angle_beta   90.00
_cell.angle_gamma   90.00
#
_symmetry.space_group_name_H-M   'P 1'
#
loop_
_entity.id
_entity.type
_entity.pdbx_description
1 polymer ?
#
loop_
_entity_poly.entity_id
_entity_poly.type
_entity_poly.pdbx_seq_one_letter_code
_entity_poly.pdbx_strand_id
1 'polypeptide(L)'
;MEKQSFINLVKDGAIYGHRNHGILASVTIAQAILESGWGSSTLSVKAKNLFGIKAFDDWNGAYTTMDTTEYYNGMRQTVAAKFRAYDSFNDSIKSILNYYLQKDIELLGKLTLSYYKCY
;
A
#
# COMPACT_ATOMS: atom_id res chain seq x y z
N MET A 1 -9.51 -15.14 -10.45
CA MET A 1 -8.38 -14.77 -11.34
C MET A 1 -7.34 -15.86 -11.23
N GLU A 2 -6.73 -16.27 -12.33
CA GLU A 2 -5.61 -17.23 -12.28
C GLU A 2 -4.37 -16.60 -11.63
N LYS A 3 -3.60 -17.40 -10.87
CA LYS A 3 -2.42 -16.93 -10.12
C LYS A 3 -1.38 -16.26 -11.01
N GLN A 4 -1.11 -16.85 -12.17
CA GLN A 4 -0.15 -16.31 -13.13
C GLN A 4 -0.65 -14.98 -13.74
N SER A 5 -1.96 -14.85 -13.97
CA SER A 5 -2.56 -13.61 -14.45
C SER A 5 -2.40 -12.49 -13.43
N PHE A 6 -2.60 -12.77 -12.14
CA PHE A 6 -2.37 -11.80 -11.07
C PHE A 6 -0.92 -11.31 -11.07
N ILE A 7 0.04 -12.24 -11.10
CA ILE A 7 1.48 -11.90 -11.15
C ILE A 7 1.77 -11.02 -12.37
N ASN A 8 1.22 -11.34 -13.54
CA ASN A 8 1.41 -10.53 -14.73
C ASN A 8 0.85 -9.10 -14.62
N LEU A 9 -0.21 -8.88 -13.85
CA LEU A 9 -0.79 -7.54 -13.63
C LEU A 9 0.06 -6.66 -12.70
N VAL A 10 0.84 -7.26 -11.80
CA VAL A 10 1.60 -6.52 -10.78
C VAL A 10 3.11 -6.49 -11.02
N LYS A 11 3.65 -7.41 -11.84
CA LYS A 11 5.10 -7.58 -12.02
C LYS A 11 5.82 -6.33 -12.50
N ASP A 12 5.21 -5.55 -13.39
CA ASP A 12 5.87 -4.38 -13.97
C ASP A 12 6.08 -3.29 -12.91
N GLY A 13 5.09 -3.06 -12.05
CA GLY A 13 5.23 -2.17 -10.90
C GLY A 13 6.25 -2.66 -9.88
N ALA A 14 6.28 -3.97 -9.62
CA ALA A 14 7.25 -4.56 -8.71
C ALA A 14 8.69 -4.46 -9.25
N ILE A 15 8.90 -4.70 -10.55
CA ILE A 15 10.18 -4.52 -11.23
C ILE A 15 10.59 -3.05 -11.22
N TYR A 16 9.65 -2.13 -11.45
CA TYR A 16 9.90 -0.69 -11.34
C TYR A 16 10.40 -0.31 -9.94
N GLY A 17 9.72 -0.77 -8.89
CA GLY A 17 10.12 -0.53 -7.50
C GLY A 17 11.51 -1.07 -7.19
N HIS A 18 11.83 -2.26 -7.69
CA HIS A 18 13.16 -2.84 -7.54
C HIS A 18 14.25 -2.00 -8.20
N ARG A 19 14.05 -1.61 -9.47
CA ARG A 19 15.06 -0.86 -10.24
C ARG A 19 15.32 0.54 -9.69
N ASN A 20 14.28 1.23 -9.22
CA ASN A 20 14.39 2.63 -8.81
C ASN A 20 14.62 2.82 -7.31
N HIS A 21 14.23 1.83 -6.49
CA HIS A 21 14.19 1.98 -5.03
C HIS A 21 14.84 0.80 -4.29
N GLY A 22 15.34 -0.22 -5.00
CA GLY A 22 15.97 -1.40 -4.39
C GLY A 22 15.00 -2.36 -3.70
N ILE A 23 13.70 -2.07 -3.67
CA ILE A 23 12.68 -2.91 -3.03
C ILE A 23 12.53 -4.21 -3.83
N LEU A 24 12.80 -5.35 -3.22
CA LEU A 24 12.75 -6.65 -3.91
C LEU A 24 11.37 -6.90 -4.53
N ALA A 25 11.34 -7.11 -5.85
CA ALA A 25 10.09 -7.35 -6.57
C ALA A 25 9.31 -8.56 -6.01
N SER A 26 10.02 -9.60 -5.57
CA SER A 26 9.43 -10.78 -4.92
C SER A 26 8.67 -10.43 -3.65
N VAL A 27 9.20 -9.54 -2.81
CA VAL A 27 8.56 -9.09 -1.56
C VAL A 27 7.30 -8.30 -1.89
N THR A 28 7.39 -7.33 -2.81
CA THR A 28 6.24 -6.54 -3.24
C THR A 28 5.11 -7.41 -3.78
N ILE A 29 5.42 -8.40 -4.62
CA ILE A 29 4.43 -9.33 -5.17
C ILE A 29 3.85 -10.24 -4.08
N ALA A 30 4.69 -10.76 -3.18
CA ALA A 30 4.23 -11.63 -2.08
C ALA A 30 3.28 -10.88 -1.14
N GLN A 31 3.59 -9.63 -0.78
CA GLN A 31 2.69 -8.77 -0.01
C GLN A 31 1.40 -8.50 -0.77
N ALA A 32 1.49 -8.15 -2.07
CA ALA A 32 0.30 -7.93 -2.88
C ALA A 32 -0.61 -9.18 -2.90
N ILE A 33 -0.04 -10.38 -3.00
CA ILE A 33 -0.79 -11.65 -2.93
C ILE A 33 -1.48 -11.81 -1.58
N LEU A 34 -0.73 -11.63 -0.48
CA LEU A 34 -1.20 -11.83 0.88
C LEU A 34 -2.34 -10.86 1.24
N GLU A 35 -2.11 -9.57 1.04
CA GLU A 35 -3.01 -8.50 1.45
C GLU A 35 -4.32 -8.46 0.63
N SER A 36 -4.24 -8.87 -0.66
CA SER A 36 -5.39 -8.83 -1.56
C SER A 36 -6.08 -10.18 -1.77
N GLY A 37 -5.50 -11.27 -1.24
CA GLY A 37 -5.93 -12.63 -1.56
C GLY A 37 -5.88 -12.89 -3.07
N TRP A 38 -4.72 -12.69 -3.71
CA TRP A 38 -4.56 -12.81 -5.17
C TRP A 38 -5.47 -11.85 -5.98
N GLY A 39 -5.73 -10.66 -5.45
CA GLY A 39 -6.57 -9.63 -6.07
C GLY A 39 -8.06 -9.89 -5.96
N SER A 40 -8.48 -10.88 -5.16
CA SER A 40 -9.89 -11.27 -5.03
C SER A 40 -10.64 -10.59 -3.89
N SER A 41 -9.94 -9.89 -3.00
CA SER A 41 -10.60 -9.13 -1.92
C SER A 41 -11.61 -8.14 -2.48
N THR A 42 -12.69 -7.89 -1.73
CA THR A 42 -13.74 -6.95 -2.18
C THR A 42 -13.17 -5.57 -2.48
N LEU A 43 -12.20 -5.10 -1.70
CA LEU A 43 -11.55 -3.82 -1.91
C LEU A 43 -10.68 -3.82 -3.18
N SER A 44 -9.95 -4.90 -3.44
CA SER A 44 -9.16 -5.05 -4.67
C SER A 44 -10.04 -5.10 -5.92
N VAL A 45 -11.18 -5.79 -5.87
CA VAL A 45 -12.10 -5.86 -7.01
C VAL A 45 -12.79 -4.52 -7.26
N LYS A 46 -13.27 -3.85 -6.20
CA LYS A 46 -14.05 -2.60 -6.35
C LYS A 46 -13.20 -1.35 -6.61
N ALA A 47 -11.99 -1.30 -6.04
CA ALA A 47 -11.17 -0.09 -6.02
C ALA A 47 -9.75 -0.29 -6.56
N LYS A 48 -9.43 -1.50 -7.04
CA LYS A 48 -8.08 -1.88 -7.48
C LYS A 48 -7.00 -1.67 -6.42
N ASN A 49 -7.39 -1.62 -5.15
CA ASN A 49 -6.51 -1.39 -4.01
C ASN A 49 -6.11 -2.74 -3.39
N LEU A 50 -4.83 -3.10 -3.56
CA LEU A 50 -4.28 -4.39 -3.15
C LEU A 50 -3.83 -4.43 -1.70
N PHE A 51 -3.65 -3.28 -1.06
CA PHE A 51 -2.93 -3.15 0.22
C PHE A 51 -3.77 -2.51 1.33
N GLY A 52 -5.06 -2.27 1.10
CA GLY A 52 -5.92 -1.64 2.11
C GLY A 52 -5.52 -0.20 2.45
N ILE A 53 -4.85 0.51 1.53
CA ILE A 53 -4.37 1.87 1.83
C ILE A 53 -5.57 2.82 1.96
N LYS A 54 -5.71 3.43 3.13
CA LYS A 54 -6.75 4.41 3.43
C LYS A 54 -6.52 5.73 2.69
N ALA A 55 -7.61 6.39 2.34
CA ALA A 55 -7.61 7.75 1.82
C ALA A 55 -7.70 8.72 3.01
N PHE A 56 -6.54 9.15 3.50
CA PHE A 56 -6.43 10.20 4.51
C PHE A 56 -6.58 11.59 3.88
N ASP A 57 -6.48 12.64 4.69
CA ASP A 57 -6.74 14.03 4.28
C ASP A 57 -5.78 14.54 3.18
N ASP A 58 -4.63 13.90 3.02
CA ASP A 58 -3.63 14.20 1.97
C ASP A 58 -3.96 13.58 0.61
N TRP A 59 -4.98 12.71 0.54
CA TRP A 59 -5.36 12.00 -0.67
C TRP A 59 -6.38 12.78 -1.50
N ASN A 60 -5.96 13.25 -2.67
CA ASN A 60 -6.80 13.98 -3.62
C ASN A 60 -7.38 13.11 -4.75
N GLY A 61 -7.10 11.80 -4.76
CA GLY A 61 -7.56 10.88 -5.79
C GLY A 61 -8.93 10.27 -5.51
N ALA A 62 -9.36 9.34 -6.37
CA ALA A 62 -10.59 8.59 -6.17
C ALA A 62 -10.52 7.74 -4.88
N TYR A 63 -11.68 7.50 -4.25
CA TYR A 63 -11.79 6.65 -3.08
C TYR A 63 -13.09 5.86 -3.11
N THR A 64 -13.14 4.80 -2.30
CA THR A 64 -14.38 4.08 -1.97
C THR A 64 -14.55 4.04 -0.46
N THR A 65 -15.78 4.07 0.02
CA THR A 65 -16.09 3.91 1.44
C THR A 65 -16.50 2.47 1.70
N MET A 66 -15.85 1.81 2.65
CA MET A 66 -16.14 0.44 3.04
C MET A 66 -15.99 0.28 4.54
N ASP A 67 -16.78 -0.62 5.12
CA ASP A 67 -16.62 -1.01 6.51
C ASP A 67 -15.29 -1.76 6.69
N THR A 68 -14.58 -1.43 7.74
CA THR A 68 -13.35 -2.09 8.14
C THR A 68 -13.38 -2.41 9.63
N THR A 69 -12.62 -3.43 10.01
CA THR A 69 -12.43 -3.82 11.40
C THR A 69 -11.21 -3.11 11.94
N GLU A 70 -11.39 -2.33 13.01
CA GLU A 70 -10.32 -1.64 13.73
C GLU A 70 -10.28 -2.08 15.18
N TYR A 71 -9.12 -1.96 15.81
CA TYR A 71 -8.93 -2.26 17.22
C TYR A 71 -8.63 -0.98 17.97
N TYR A 72 -9.56 -0.56 18.82
CA TYR A 72 -9.40 0.58 19.71
C TYR A 72 -9.32 0.07 21.15
N ASN A 73 -8.20 0.32 21.83
CA ASN A 73 -7.95 -0.15 23.20
C ASN A 73 -8.16 -1.67 23.36
N GLY A 74 -7.76 -2.45 22.35
CA GLY A 74 -7.93 -3.91 22.33
C GLY A 74 -9.34 -4.39 21.96
N MET A 75 -10.32 -3.48 21.81
CA MET A 75 -11.68 -3.83 21.42
C MET A 75 -11.88 -3.71 19.91
N ARG A 76 -12.43 -4.77 19.31
CA ARG A 76 -12.79 -4.81 17.90
C ARG A 76 -14.00 -3.91 17.63
N GLN A 77 -13.88 -2.99 16.69
CA GLN A 77 -14.97 -2.12 16.23
C GLN A 77 -15.06 -2.16 14.71
N THR A 78 -16.28 -2.13 14.17
CA THR A 78 -16.51 -1.96 12.73
C THR A 78 -16.80 -0.50 12.46
N VAL A 79 -16.01 0.12 11.61
CA VAL A 79 -16.15 1.53 11.24
C VAL A 79 -16.11 1.69 9.72
N ALA A 80 -16.88 2.64 9.20
CA ALA A 80 -16.79 3.02 7.80
C ALA A 80 -15.51 3.83 7.57
N ALA A 81 -14.65 3.38 6.67
CA ALA A 81 -13.41 4.06 6.32
C ALA A 81 -13.33 4.34 4.81
N LYS A 82 -12.63 5.42 4.45
CA LYS A 82 -12.31 5.73 3.05
C LYS A 82 -11.03 5.01 2.66
N PHE A 83 -11.06 4.27 1.56
CA PHE A 83 -9.92 3.60 0.96
C PHE A 83 -9.60 4.21 -0.39
N ARG A 84 -8.32 4.37 -0.71
CA ARG A 84 -7.89 4.86 -2.01
C ARG A 84 -8.43 3.94 -3.10
N ALA A 85 -8.87 4.51 -4.22
CA ALA A 85 -9.25 3.79 -5.42
C ALA A 85 -8.29 4.16 -6.55
N TYR A 86 -7.95 3.18 -7.37
CA TYR A 86 -6.94 3.30 -8.41
C TYR A 86 -7.48 2.86 -9.77
N ASP A 87 -6.84 3.32 -10.85
CA ASP A 87 -7.18 2.93 -12.21
C ASP A 87 -6.61 1.56 -12.60
N SER A 88 -5.55 1.10 -11.92
CA SER A 88 -4.93 -0.20 -12.17
C SER A 88 -4.32 -0.79 -10.89
N PHE A 89 -4.10 -2.11 -10.88
CA PHE A 89 -3.28 -2.76 -9.85
C PHE A 89 -1.86 -2.22 -9.81
N ASN A 90 -1.31 -1.83 -10.96
CA ASN A 90 0.02 -1.21 -11.03
C ASN A 90 0.07 0.12 -10.27
N ASP A 91 -0.99 0.92 -10.30
CA ASP A 91 -1.03 2.17 -9.53
C ASP A 91 -1.17 1.89 -8.02
N SER A 92 -1.84 0.81 -7.63
CA SER A 92 -1.79 0.33 -6.25
C SER A 92 -0.38 -0.11 -5.84
N ILE A 93 0.40 -0.75 -6.73
CA ILE A 93 1.81 -1.07 -6.48
C ILE A 93 2.64 0.22 -6.29
N LYS A 94 2.51 1.20 -7.19
CA LYS A 94 3.22 2.47 -7.04
C LYS A 94 2.87 3.18 -5.74
N SER A 95 1.61 3.13 -5.31
CA SER A 95 1.15 3.73 -4.06
C SER A 95 1.85 3.12 -2.84
N ILE A 96 1.99 1.77 -2.77
CA ILE A 96 2.72 1.14 -1.66
C ILE A 96 4.23 1.44 -1.71
N LEU A 97 4.83 1.50 -2.90
CA LEU A 97 6.24 1.86 -3.05
C LEU A 97 6.51 3.29 -2.54
N ASN A 98 5.66 4.25 -2.93
CA ASN A 98 5.75 5.63 -2.43
C ASN A 98 5.59 5.72 -0.91
N TYR A 99 4.71 4.89 -0.34
CA TYR A 99 4.54 4.81 1.11
C TYR A 99 5.82 4.34 1.81
N TYR A 100 6.50 3.32 1.29
CA TYR A 100 7.79 2.87 1.84
C TYR A 100 8.86 3.97 1.77
N LEU A 101 8.96 4.66 0.63
CA LEU A 101 9.93 5.74 0.46
C LEU A 101 9.69 6.92 1.41
N GLN A 102 8.42 7.31 1.61
CA GLN A 102 8.09 8.37 2.57
C GLN A 102 8.50 7.99 3.99
N LYS A 103 8.29 6.73 4.40
CA LYS A 103 8.69 6.24 5.72
C LYS A 103 10.20 6.27 5.92
N ASP A 104 10.96 5.91 4.89
CA ASP A 104 12.42 5.99 4.93
C ASP A 104 12.90 7.45 5.05
N ILE A 105 12.29 8.39 4.32
CA ILE A 105 12.60 9.82 4.42
C ILE A 105 12.28 10.36 5.84
N GLU A 106 11.12 10.00 6.41
CA GLU A 106 10.77 10.36 7.78
C GLU A 106 11.79 9.84 8.80
N LEU A 107 12.27 8.60 8.62
CA LEU A 107 13.27 7.99 9.50
C LEU A 107 14.61 8.71 9.39
N LEU A 108 15.07 9.02 8.16
CA LEU A 108 16.28 9.79 7.92
C LEU A 108 16.19 11.21 8.51
N GLY A 109 15.04 11.87 8.40
CA GLY A 109 14.78 13.17 9.03
C GLY A 109 14.90 13.13 10.56
N LYS A 110 14.40 12.06 11.20
CA LYS A 110 14.53 11.88 12.66
C LYS A 110 15.98 11.61 13.07
N LEU A 111 16.70 10.78 12.32
CA LEU A 111 18.09 10.46 12.60
C LEU A 111 19.01 11.68 12.43
N THR A 112 18.80 12.48 11.39
CA THR A 112 19.56 13.72 11.17
C THR A 112 19.29 14.73 12.27
N LEU A 113 18.04 14.98 12.65
CA LEU A 113 17.71 15.86 13.79
C LEU A 113 18.27 15.37 15.12
N SER A 114 18.33 14.06 15.35
CA SER A 114 19.00 13.48 16.52
C SER A 114 20.51 13.76 16.48
N TYR A 115 21.14 13.66 15.30
CA TYR A 115 22.56 13.94 15.13
C TYR A 115 22.90 15.42 15.36
N TYR A 116 22.05 16.35 14.91
CA TYR A 116 22.24 17.80 15.11
C TYR A 116 21.94 18.29 16.54
N LYS A 117 21.23 17.51 17.37
CA LYS A 117 20.99 17.84 18.78
C LYS A 117 22.08 17.34 19.73
N CYS A 118 23.04 16.57 19.24
CA CYS A 118 24.14 16.01 20.04
C CYS A 118 25.42 16.87 20.03
N TYR A 119 25.36 18.14 19.64
CA TYR A 119 26.46 19.10 19.72
C TYR A 119 26.02 20.41 20.36
#